data_AF-A0A7S1QWR1-F1
#
_entry.id   AF-A0A7S1QWR1-F1
#
_cell.length_a   1.000
_cell.length_b   1.000
_cell.length_c   1.000
_cell.angle_alpha   90.00
_cell.angle_beta   90.00
_cell.angle_gamma   90.00
#
_symmetry.space_group_name_H-M   'P 1'
#
loop_
_entity.id
_entity.type
_entity.pdbx_description
1 polymer ?
#
loop_
_entity_poly.entity_id
_entity_poly.type
_entity_poly.pdbx_seq_one_letter_code
_entity_poly.pdbx_strand_id
1 'polypeptide(L)'
;MLSAYCRALFPSYCWPITGDGSHAHGFLHRLDVPASGLIVVAKTHEAFYDLQLQSRTGAMAREYAVLCHGWLPPQREEVRSRIHWTSGRHLRSLVLPRGKPSLTWLKVLARVMHPERAKAFSLVAVRIATGRKHQIRLHTSYVGHATVCDGRYTSDLTTFLDDRSWCPRNFLHRYGVAFRDRGGVEHQVAEPLPRDLADALRALAACGERSAQASLCWLNGDWQGSRRLCSRGGIA
;
A
#
# COMPACT_ATOMS: atom_id res chain seq x y z
N MET A 1 6.93 -20.21 2.26
CA MET A 1 6.19 -19.32 1.32
C MET A 1 4.77 -19.15 1.84
N LEU A 2 4.12 -18.01 1.58
CA LEU A 2 2.78 -17.70 2.11
C LEU A 2 1.72 -18.74 1.70
N SER A 3 1.85 -19.36 0.52
CA SER A 3 0.98 -20.46 0.09
C SER A 3 1.13 -21.73 0.93
N ALA A 4 2.30 -22.03 1.47
CA ALA A 4 2.45 -23.16 2.40
C ALA A 4 1.74 -22.89 3.73
N TYR A 5 1.82 -21.66 4.25
CA TYR A 5 1.10 -21.24 5.45
C TYR A 5 -0.42 -21.32 5.25
N CYS A 6 -0.94 -20.78 4.15
CA CYS A 6 -2.38 -20.86 3.87
C CYS A 6 -2.87 -22.30 3.69
N ARG A 7 -2.09 -23.18 3.03
CA ARG A 7 -2.45 -24.60 2.88
C ARG A 7 -2.43 -25.37 4.20
N ALA A 8 -1.58 -24.97 5.15
CA ALA A 8 -1.58 -25.56 6.49
C ALA A 8 -2.84 -25.16 7.30
N LEU A 9 -3.27 -23.90 7.19
CA LEU A 9 -4.49 -23.41 7.86
C LEU A 9 -5.79 -23.86 7.18
N PHE A 10 -5.76 -23.99 5.85
CA PHE A 10 -6.92 -24.33 5.02
C PHE A 10 -6.56 -25.51 4.11
N PRO A 11 -6.61 -26.74 4.65
CA PRO A 11 -6.26 -27.94 3.90
C PRO A 11 -7.11 -28.11 2.64
N SER A 12 -6.50 -28.58 1.55
CA SER A 12 -7.13 -28.66 0.23
C SER A 12 -8.30 -29.64 0.16
N TYR A 13 -8.40 -30.60 1.09
CA TYR A 13 -9.55 -31.52 1.13
C TYR A 13 -10.85 -30.81 1.56
N CYS A 14 -10.78 -29.75 2.36
CA CYS A 14 -11.92 -28.88 2.70
C CYS A 14 -12.00 -27.65 1.80
N TRP A 15 -10.85 -27.18 1.29
CA TRP A 15 -10.74 -25.93 0.55
C TRP A 15 -9.96 -26.15 -0.75
N PRO A 16 -10.58 -26.74 -1.80
CA PRO A 16 -9.88 -27.22 -2.99
C PRO A 16 -8.98 -26.17 -3.66
N ILE A 17 -9.41 -24.90 -3.70
CA ILE A 17 -8.65 -23.81 -4.30
C ILE A 17 -7.27 -23.60 -3.68
N THR A 18 -7.04 -23.98 -2.41
CA THR A 18 -5.73 -23.81 -1.77
C THR A 18 -4.69 -24.80 -2.33
N GLY A 19 -5.14 -25.93 -2.87
CA GLY A 19 -4.31 -26.87 -3.63
C GLY A 19 -4.11 -26.46 -5.11
N ASP A 20 -4.92 -25.55 -5.62
CA ASP A 20 -4.96 -25.18 -7.04
C ASP A 20 -3.91 -24.11 -7.37
N GLY A 21 -2.80 -24.54 -7.96
CA GLY A 21 -1.72 -23.64 -8.40
C GLY A 21 -2.14 -22.71 -9.55
N SER A 22 -3.13 -23.10 -10.37
CA SER A 22 -3.58 -22.30 -11.51
C SER A 22 -4.37 -21.06 -11.08
N HIS A 23 -5.03 -21.13 -9.91
CA HIS A 23 -5.70 -20.01 -9.25
C HIS A 23 -4.84 -19.40 -8.15
N ALA A 24 -3.52 -19.57 -8.26
CA ALA A 24 -2.55 -19.06 -7.31
C ALA A 24 -2.91 -19.42 -5.86
N HIS A 25 -3.39 -20.64 -5.59
CA HIS A 25 -3.79 -21.11 -4.26
C HIS A 25 -4.85 -20.22 -3.55
N GLY A 26 -5.67 -19.50 -4.32
CA GLY A 26 -6.69 -18.57 -3.82
C GLY A 26 -6.20 -17.13 -3.59
N PHE A 27 -4.91 -16.83 -3.81
CA PHE A 27 -4.40 -15.46 -3.65
C PHE A 27 -4.93 -14.52 -4.73
N LEU A 28 -5.63 -13.46 -4.32
CA LEU A 28 -6.22 -12.49 -5.26
C LEU A 28 -5.24 -11.47 -5.81
N HIS A 29 -4.24 -11.13 -5.01
CA HIS A 29 -3.26 -10.11 -5.30
C HIS A 29 -1.99 -10.37 -4.50
N ARG A 30 -0.92 -9.70 -4.90
CA ARG A 30 0.39 -9.76 -4.23
C ARG A 30 0.70 -8.45 -3.50
N LEU A 31 1.60 -8.52 -2.54
CA LEU A 31 2.36 -7.37 -2.05
C LEU A 31 3.77 -7.43 -2.65
N ASP A 32 4.32 -6.26 -2.96
CA ASP A 32 5.73 -6.18 -3.36
C ASP A 32 6.60 -6.48 -2.14
N VAL A 33 7.68 -7.23 -2.29
CA VAL A 33 8.69 -7.32 -1.22
C VAL A 33 9.55 -6.05 -1.29
N PRO A 34 9.75 -5.29 -0.19
CA PRO A 34 9.48 -5.63 1.23
C PRO A 34 8.25 -4.91 1.86
N ALA A 35 7.18 -4.63 1.12
CA ALA A 35 5.94 -4.09 1.69
C ALA A 35 5.25 -5.10 2.62
N SER A 36 4.48 -4.60 3.60
CA SER A 36 3.76 -5.40 4.59
C SER A 36 2.24 -5.15 4.56
N GLY A 37 1.50 -5.92 5.36
CA GLY A 37 0.08 -5.70 5.63
C GLY A 37 -0.83 -6.78 5.06
N LEU A 38 -2.13 -6.50 5.15
CA LEU A 38 -3.23 -7.44 4.88
C LEU A 38 -3.07 -8.13 3.53
N ILE A 39 -3.47 -9.39 3.38
CA ILE A 39 -3.63 -10.05 2.08
C ILE A 39 -4.96 -10.82 2.07
N VAL A 40 -5.80 -10.62 1.05
CA VAL A 40 -7.03 -11.39 0.82
C VAL A 40 -6.72 -12.68 0.06
N VAL A 41 -7.22 -13.78 0.60
CA VAL A 41 -7.16 -15.13 0.01
C VAL A 41 -8.58 -15.69 -0.04
N ALA A 42 -9.01 -16.11 -1.23
CA ALA A 42 -10.28 -16.78 -1.39
C ALA A 42 -10.17 -18.25 -0.98
N LYS A 43 -11.20 -18.75 -0.30
CA LYS A 43 -11.27 -20.15 0.14
C LYS A 43 -12.07 -21.05 -0.82
N THR A 44 -12.80 -20.47 -1.76
CA THR A 44 -13.51 -21.18 -2.83
C THR A 44 -13.28 -20.52 -4.19
N HIS A 45 -13.48 -21.25 -5.29
CA HIS A 45 -13.36 -20.74 -6.65
C HIS A 45 -14.37 -19.63 -6.96
N GLU A 46 -15.60 -19.74 -6.47
CA GLU A 46 -16.63 -18.72 -6.67
C GLU A 46 -16.24 -17.41 -5.98
N ALA A 47 -15.78 -17.48 -4.72
CA ALA A 47 -15.29 -16.31 -4.00
C ALA A 47 -14.06 -15.71 -4.70
N PHE A 48 -13.19 -16.53 -5.29
CA PHE A 48 -12.03 -16.05 -6.03
C PHE A 48 -12.41 -15.22 -7.24
N TYR A 49 -13.35 -15.70 -8.06
CA TYR A 49 -13.80 -14.98 -9.25
C TYR A 49 -14.56 -13.70 -8.90
N ASP A 50 -15.44 -13.75 -7.89
CA ASP A 50 -16.19 -12.58 -7.43
C ASP A 50 -15.26 -11.47 -6.90
N LEU A 51 -14.33 -11.83 -6.01
CA LEU A 51 -13.38 -10.87 -5.45
C LEU A 51 -12.38 -10.38 -6.50
N GLN A 52 -12.03 -11.19 -7.51
CA GLN A 52 -11.26 -10.72 -8.66
C GLN A 52 -12.04 -9.66 -9.46
N LEU A 53 -13.34 -9.86 -9.68
CA LEU A 53 -14.18 -8.88 -10.37
C LEU A 53 -14.18 -7.57 -9.58
N GLN A 54 -14.46 -7.62 -8.27
CA GLN A 54 -14.42 -6.42 -7.41
C GLN A 54 -13.05 -5.71 -7.45
N SER A 55 -11.96 -6.46 -7.46
CA SER A 55 -10.59 -5.94 -7.57
C SER A 55 -10.30 -5.26 -8.92
N ARG A 56 -10.89 -5.76 -10.01
CA ARG A 56 -10.73 -5.24 -11.38
C ARG A 56 -11.63 -4.04 -11.67
N THR A 57 -12.84 -4.00 -11.09
CA THR A 57 -13.80 -2.91 -11.23
C THR A 57 -13.54 -1.77 -10.24
N GLY A 58 -12.67 -1.97 -9.26
CA GLY A 58 -12.36 -0.98 -8.23
C GLY A 58 -13.31 -0.98 -7.02
N ALA A 59 -14.26 -1.93 -6.97
CA ALA A 59 -15.16 -2.10 -5.83
C ALA A 59 -14.44 -2.61 -4.57
N MET A 60 -13.32 -3.31 -4.71
CA MET A 60 -12.46 -3.68 -3.57
C MET A 60 -11.56 -2.50 -3.18
N ALA A 61 -11.78 -1.95 -1.99
CA ALA A 61 -10.94 -0.89 -1.44
C ALA A 61 -9.62 -1.47 -0.93
N ARG A 62 -8.50 -0.83 -1.29
CA ARG A 62 -7.15 -1.18 -0.81
C ARG A 62 -6.44 0.09 -0.39
N GLU A 63 -6.13 0.16 0.90
CA GLU A 63 -5.59 1.35 1.53
C GLU A 63 -4.21 1.08 2.15
N TYR A 64 -3.30 2.03 1.95
CA TYR A 64 -1.89 1.92 2.32
C TYR A 64 -1.44 3.13 3.12
N ALA A 65 -0.56 2.89 4.08
CA ALA A 65 0.21 3.91 4.78
C ALA A 65 1.59 3.96 4.13
N VAL A 66 2.00 5.16 3.73
CA VAL A 66 3.24 5.37 2.99
C VAL A 66 3.98 6.55 3.58
N LEU A 67 5.27 6.41 3.82
CA LEU A 67 6.13 7.54 4.14
C LEU A 67 6.87 7.94 2.86
N CYS A 68 6.69 9.19 2.43
CA CYS A 68 7.29 9.73 1.22
C CYS A 68 8.33 10.80 1.56
N HIS A 69 9.37 10.89 0.74
CA HIS A 69 10.37 11.95 0.79
C HIS A 69 9.76 13.33 0.48
N GLY A 70 10.20 14.35 1.21
CA GLY A 70 9.75 15.74 1.06
C GLY A 70 8.33 16.00 1.58
N TRP A 71 7.93 17.27 1.48
CA TRP A 71 6.55 17.67 1.76
C TRP A 71 5.71 17.58 0.50
N LEU A 72 4.92 16.51 0.41
CA LEU A 72 3.97 16.32 -0.67
C LEU A 72 2.91 17.44 -0.62
N PRO A 73 2.63 18.14 -1.73
CA PRO A 73 1.62 19.19 -1.77
C PRO A 73 0.23 18.62 -1.45
N PRO A 74 -0.54 19.17 -0.48
CA PRO A 74 -1.85 18.66 -0.12
C PRO A 74 -2.85 18.63 -1.29
N GLN A 75 -2.67 19.52 -2.27
CA GLN A 75 -3.47 19.60 -3.50
C GLN A 75 -3.21 18.44 -4.45
N ARG A 76 -2.12 17.67 -4.27
CA ARG A 76 -1.84 16.46 -5.04
C ARG A 76 -2.65 15.29 -4.46
N GLU A 77 -3.93 15.26 -4.78
CA GLU A 77 -4.87 14.25 -4.27
C GLU A 77 -4.92 12.97 -5.12
N GLU A 78 -4.45 13.02 -6.37
CA GLU A 78 -4.38 11.85 -7.24
C GLU A 78 -3.20 11.87 -8.22
N VAL A 79 -2.84 10.67 -8.68
CA VAL A 79 -1.86 10.43 -9.75
C VAL A 79 -2.48 9.47 -10.76
N ARG A 80 -2.74 9.99 -11.96
CA ARG A 80 -3.19 9.22 -13.13
C ARG A 80 -2.04 9.07 -14.10
N SER A 81 -1.65 7.84 -14.38
CA SER A 81 -0.61 7.57 -15.38
C SER A 81 -0.82 6.18 -15.99
N ARG A 82 -0.09 5.89 -17.08
CA ARG A 82 -0.04 4.56 -17.69
C ARG A 82 1.23 3.85 -17.28
N ILE A 83 1.10 2.75 -16.54
CA ILE A 83 2.22 1.96 -16.06
C ILE A 83 2.52 0.82 -17.02
N HIS A 84 3.72 0.82 -17.56
CA HIS A 84 4.28 -0.29 -18.30
C HIS A 84 5.28 -1.06 -17.42
N TRP A 85 5.30 -2.38 -17.57
CA TRP A 85 6.29 -3.23 -16.93
C TRP A 85 6.75 -4.29 -17.95
N THR A 86 8.01 -4.69 -17.84
CA THR A 86 8.62 -5.73 -18.68
C THR A 86 8.98 -6.95 -17.85
N SER A 87 8.89 -8.15 -18.44
CA SER A 87 9.28 -9.40 -17.82
C SER A 87 10.75 -9.37 -17.38
N GLY A 88 10.94 -9.51 -16.07
CA GLY A 88 12.23 -9.42 -15.41
C GLY A 88 12.06 -9.12 -13.93
N ARG A 89 12.63 -9.97 -13.07
CA ARG A 89 12.51 -9.86 -11.60
C ARG A 89 13.07 -8.53 -11.07
N HIS A 90 14.09 -8.00 -11.74
CA HIS A 90 14.79 -6.78 -11.36
C HIS A 90 14.31 -5.53 -12.11
N LEU A 91 13.51 -5.67 -13.17
CA LEU A 91 13.03 -4.53 -13.94
C LEU A 91 11.98 -3.72 -13.15
N ARG A 92 12.23 -2.41 -13.05
CA ARG A 92 11.27 -1.43 -12.51
C ARG A 92 10.16 -1.15 -13.52
N SER A 93 8.96 -0.91 -13.01
CA SER A 93 7.87 -0.35 -13.80
C SER A 93 8.18 1.10 -14.18
N LEU A 94 7.68 1.54 -15.33
CA LEU A 94 7.89 2.87 -15.88
C LEU A 94 6.55 3.49 -16.31
N VAL A 95 6.47 4.82 -16.30
CA VAL A 95 5.35 5.53 -16.92
C VAL A 95 5.65 5.64 -18.42
N LEU A 96 4.83 5.02 -19.26
CA LEU A 96 4.99 5.02 -20.72
C LEU A 96 3.61 5.08 -21.41
N PRO A 97 3.50 5.70 -22.61
CA PRO A 97 2.24 5.73 -23.36
C PRO A 97 1.63 4.35 -23.62
N ARG A 98 2.47 3.34 -23.89
CA ARG A 98 2.08 1.92 -24.06
C ARG A 98 1.78 1.17 -22.75
N GLY A 99 1.76 1.86 -21.61
CA GLY A 99 1.44 1.27 -20.31
C GLY A 99 -0.06 1.03 -20.13
N LYS A 100 -0.44 0.32 -19.07
CA LYS A 100 -1.85 0.12 -18.68
C LYS A 100 -2.32 1.27 -17.80
N PRO A 101 -3.57 1.75 -17.93
CA PRO A 101 -4.12 2.77 -17.06
C PRO A 101 -4.00 2.38 -15.57
N SER A 102 -3.67 3.37 -14.76
CA SER A 102 -3.57 3.26 -13.31
C SER A 102 -3.91 4.58 -12.62
N LEU A 103 -4.56 4.45 -11.47
CA LEU A 103 -5.02 5.55 -10.63
C LEU A 103 -4.69 5.24 -9.17
N THR A 104 -4.06 6.22 -8.53
CA THR A 104 -3.71 6.23 -7.11
C THR A 104 -4.19 7.54 -6.51
N TRP A 105 -4.99 7.47 -5.45
CA TRP A 105 -5.35 8.62 -4.63
C TRP A 105 -4.38 8.76 -3.46
N LEU A 106 -4.03 9.99 -3.13
CA LEU A 106 -3.09 10.36 -2.10
C LEU A 106 -3.77 11.31 -1.12
N LYS A 107 -3.49 11.13 0.16
CA LYS A 107 -3.87 12.07 1.19
C LYS A 107 -2.72 12.27 2.17
N VAL A 108 -2.20 13.49 2.23
CA VAL A 108 -1.21 13.85 3.25
C VAL A 108 -1.89 13.88 4.61
N LEU A 109 -1.37 13.10 5.54
CA LEU A 109 -1.87 12.96 6.91
C LEU A 109 -1.06 13.80 7.87
N ALA A 110 0.27 13.72 7.75
CA ALA A 110 1.21 14.45 8.59
C ALA A 110 2.43 14.87 7.77
N ARG A 111 2.97 16.05 8.08
CA ARG A 111 4.32 16.45 7.68
C ARG A 111 5.24 16.21 8.85
N VAL A 112 6.35 15.54 8.60
CA VAL A 112 7.31 15.16 9.63
C VAL A 112 8.73 15.45 9.16
N MET A 113 9.67 15.55 10.09
CA MET A 113 11.08 15.79 9.82
C MET A 113 11.94 14.81 10.62
N HIS A 114 13.05 14.38 10.03
CA HIS A 114 14.06 13.65 10.79
C HIS A 114 14.96 14.67 11.52
N PRO A 115 15.00 14.68 12.86
CA PRO A 115 15.66 15.72 13.63
C PRO A 115 17.17 15.80 13.36
N GLU A 116 17.85 14.65 13.28
CA GLU A 116 19.32 14.61 13.09
C GLU A 116 19.77 14.87 11.64
N ARG A 117 18.88 14.69 10.65
CA ARG A 117 19.23 14.74 9.22
C ARG A 117 18.72 16.00 8.53
N ALA A 118 17.87 16.77 9.21
CA ALA A 118 17.16 17.92 8.66
C ALA A 118 16.38 17.61 7.36
N LYS A 119 15.89 16.37 7.21
CA LYS A 119 15.11 15.94 6.03
C LYS A 119 13.61 15.95 6.31
N ALA A 120 12.85 16.42 5.34
CA ALA A 120 11.39 16.48 5.38
C ALA A 120 10.75 15.23 4.77
N PHE A 121 9.63 14.80 5.34
CA PHE A 121 8.84 13.65 4.88
C PHE A 121 7.34 13.92 5.04
N SER A 122 6.53 13.11 4.35
CA SER A 122 5.07 13.12 4.45
C SER A 122 4.56 11.72 4.76
N LEU A 123 3.76 11.58 5.81
CA LEU A 123 2.94 10.40 6.03
C LEU A 123 1.68 10.53 5.17
N VAL A 124 1.45 9.57 4.29
CA VAL A 124 0.41 9.63 3.26
C VAL A 124 -0.47 8.39 3.34
N ALA A 125 -1.78 8.59 3.42
CA ALA A 125 -2.76 7.54 3.15
C ALA A 125 -2.94 7.44 1.64
N VAL A 126 -2.85 6.22 1.12
CA VAL A 126 -2.90 5.94 -0.31
C VAL A 126 -4.00 4.93 -0.59
N ARG A 127 -4.86 5.23 -1.56
CA ARG A 127 -5.86 4.28 -2.10
C ARG A 127 -5.56 4.01 -3.56
N ILE A 128 -5.71 2.75 -3.99
CA ILE A 128 -5.48 2.38 -5.40
C ILE A 128 -6.75 1.85 -6.05
N ALA A 129 -7.08 2.36 -7.25
CA ALA A 129 -8.13 1.76 -8.09
C ALA A 129 -7.62 0.47 -8.74
N THR A 130 -6.38 0.50 -9.20
CA THR A 130 -5.71 -0.58 -9.93
C THR A 130 -4.55 -1.16 -9.13
N GLY A 131 -4.19 -2.42 -9.37
CA GLY A 131 -3.03 -3.08 -8.74
C GLY A 131 -1.88 -3.36 -9.71
N ARG A 132 -1.31 -2.33 -10.37
CA ARG A 132 -0.16 -2.54 -11.28
C ARG A 132 1.12 -2.79 -10.46
N LYS A 133 2.08 -3.53 -11.04
CA LYS A 133 3.38 -3.83 -10.41
C LYS A 133 4.07 -2.51 -10.00
N HIS A 134 4.48 -2.41 -8.74
CA HIS A 134 5.11 -1.20 -8.16
C HIS A 134 4.28 0.09 -8.26
N GLN A 135 2.96 0.04 -8.43
CA GLN A 135 2.15 1.22 -8.76
C GLN A 135 2.35 2.39 -7.79
N ILE A 136 2.23 2.15 -6.49
CA ILE A 136 2.37 3.21 -5.47
C ILE A 136 3.78 3.80 -5.52
N ARG A 137 4.79 2.94 -5.47
CA ARG A 137 6.22 3.30 -5.50
C ARG A 137 6.60 4.14 -6.71
N LEU A 138 6.12 3.73 -7.89
CA LEU A 138 6.32 4.46 -9.13
C LEU A 138 5.55 5.78 -9.14
N HIS A 139 4.28 5.80 -8.75
CA HIS A 139 3.47 7.02 -8.76
C HIS A 139 4.00 8.10 -7.81
N THR A 140 4.39 7.72 -6.60
CA THR A 140 4.93 8.69 -5.62
C THR A 140 6.29 9.22 -6.08
N SER A 141 7.17 8.35 -6.61
CA SER A 141 8.42 8.76 -7.26
C SER A 141 8.20 9.65 -8.49
N TYR A 142 7.21 9.33 -9.33
CA TYR A 142 6.86 10.09 -10.53
C TYR A 142 6.42 11.52 -10.22
N VAL A 143 5.80 11.76 -9.06
CA VAL A 143 5.46 13.11 -8.58
C VAL A 143 6.55 13.74 -7.70
N GLY A 144 7.76 13.17 -7.66
CA GLY A 144 8.92 13.72 -6.96
C GLY A 144 9.05 13.34 -5.48
N HIS A 145 8.19 12.45 -4.98
CA HIS A 145 8.10 12.10 -3.56
C HIS A 145 8.23 10.58 -3.35
N ALA A 146 9.38 10.01 -3.73
CA ALA A 146 9.63 8.57 -3.63
C ALA A 146 9.37 8.04 -2.20
N THR A 147 8.96 6.77 -2.10
CA THR A 147 8.74 6.13 -0.79
C THR A 147 10.06 5.93 -0.05
N VAL A 148 10.09 6.18 1.25
CA VAL A 148 11.29 6.03 2.09
C VAL A 148 11.79 4.59 2.07
N CYS A 149 13.12 4.42 2.00
CA CYS A 149 13.81 3.14 1.92
C CYS A 149 13.40 2.30 0.70
N ASP A 150 13.14 2.95 -0.45
CA ASP A 150 12.87 2.29 -1.72
C ASP A 150 14.14 2.15 -2.59
N GLY A 151 14.78 0.99 -2.52
CA GLY A 151 15.99 0.72 -3.31
C GLY A 151 15.81 0.63 -4.84
N ARG A 152 14.60 0.89 -5.39
CA ARG A 152 14.37 0.92 -6.86
C ARG A 152 13.95 2.29 -7.38
N TYR A 153 13.26 3.08 -6.57
CA TYR A 153 12.62 4.34 -6.99
C TYR A 153 13.13 5.58 -6.26
N THR A 154 13.94 5.43 -5.22
CA THR A 154 14.73 6.53 -4.67
C THR A 154 15.81 6.94 -5.67
N SER A 155 16.05 8.25 -5.79
CA SER A 155 16.87 8.88 -6.84
C SER A 155 18.32 8.42 -6.87
N ASP A 156 18.91 8.14 -5.71
CA ASP A 156 20.34 7.88 -5.56
C ASP A 156 20.62 6.93 -4.38
N LEU A 157 21.78 6.27 -4.44
CA LEU A 157 22.23 5.28 -3.45
C LEU A 157 22.45 5.92 -2.07
N THR A 158 22.92 7.17 -2.02
CA THR A 158 23.19 7.88 -0.77
C THR A 158 21.90 8.08 0.02
N THR A 159 20.84 8.56 -0.62
CA THR A 159 19.52 8.70 0.01
C THR A 159 18.96 7.35 0.48
N PHE A 160 19.13 6.29 -0.32
CA PHE A 160 18.67 4.95 0.09
C PHE A 160 19.44 4.39 1.31
N LEU A 161 20.77 4.55 1.37
CA LEU A 161 21.57 4.10 2.50
C LEU A 161 21.29 4.92 3.76
N ASP A 162 21.10 6.24 3.59
CA ASP A 162 20.67 7.14 4.65
C ASP A 162 19.32 6.72 5.24
N ASP A 163 18.31 6.47 4.40
CA ASP A 163 17.02 5.92 4.81
C ASP A 163 17.18 4.61 5.59
N ARG A 164 18.03 3.71 5.09
CA ARG A 164 18.18 2.36 5.64
C ARG A 164 18.73 2.34 7.07
N SER A 165 19.42 3.40 7.48
CA SER A 165 20.00 3.54 8.82
C SER A 165 18.97 3.81 9.93
N TRP A 166 17.74 4.24 9.58
CA TRP A 166 16.67 4.50 10.55
C TRP A 166 15.32 3.86 10.16
N CYS A 167 15.09 3.62 8.87
CA CYS A 167 13.93 2.91 8.36
C CYS A 167 14.33 1.52 7.82
N PRO A 168 13.82 0.42 8.39
CA PRO A 168 14.36 -0.91 8.13
C PRO A 168 14.02 -1.49 6.75
N ARG A 169 13.03 -0.94 6.06
CA ARG A 169 12.57 -1.38 4.74
C ARG A 169 11.68 -0.32 4.13
N ASN A 170 11.30 -0.49 2.88
CA ASN A 170 10.35 0.40 2.22
C ASN A 170 9.11 0.64 3.12
N PHE A 171 8.87 1.90 3.48
CA PHE A 171 7.73 2.31 4.29
C PHE A 171 6.47 2.31 3.44
N LEU A 172 5.96 1.11 3.21
CA LEU A 172 4.74 0.83 2.45
C LEU A 172 4.00 -0.32 3.15
N HIS A 173 2.84 -0.01 3.72
CA HIS A 173 2.05 -0.96 4.49
C HIS A 173 0.58 -0.91 4.08
N ARG A 174 0.00 -2.04 3.67
CA ARG A 174 -1.45 -2.14 3.41
C ARG A 174 -2.19 -2.34 4.73
N TYR A 175 -2.64 -1.23 5.31
CA TYR A 175 -3.33 -1.23 6.59
C TYR A 175 -4.83 -1.55 6.45
N GLY A 176 -5.43 -1.40 5.26
CA GLY A 176 -6.88 -1.49 5.10
C GLY A 176 -7.31 -2.20 3.83
N VAL A 177 -8.31 -3.09 3.95
CA VAL A 177 -9.01 -3.71 2.82
C VAL A 177 -10.50 -3.76 3.10
N ALA A 178 -11.32 -3.40 2.12
CA ALA A 178 -12.77 -3.61 2.16
C ALA A 178 -13.28 -4.29 0.88
N PHE A 179 -14.22 -5.21 1.04
CA PHE A 179 -14.84 -5.98 -0.05
C PHE A 179 -16.21 -6.49 0.38
N ARG A 180 -17.02 -6.94 -0.58
CA ARG A 180 -18.28 -7.65 -0.28
C ARG A 180 -18.08 -9.15 -0.42
N ASP A 181 -18.71 -9.93 0.45
CA ASP A 181 -18.78 -11.37 0.26
C ASP A 181 -19.92 -11.74 -0.71
N ARG A 182 -20.08 -13.04 -0.97
CA ARG A 182 -21.13 -13.57 -1.85
C ARG A 182 -22.55 -13.36 -1.33
N GLY A 183 -22.72 -13.14 -0.03
CA GLY A 183 -24.00 -12.77 0.58
C GLY A 183 -24.30 -11.28 0.46
N GLY A 184 -23.40 -10.49 -0.11
CA GLY A 184 -23.52 -9.04 -0.22
C GLY A 184 -23.10 -8.29 1.05
N VAL A 185 -22.60 -9.00 2.08
CA VAL A 185 -22.16 -8.37 3.34
C VAL A 185 -20.84 -7.67 3.09
N GLU A 186 -20.74 -6.41 3.53
CA GLU A 186 -19.51 -5.63 3.45
C GLU A 186 -18.56 -6.00 4.60
N HIS A 187 -17.36 -6.40 4.25
CA HIS A 187 -16.26 -6.70 5.16
C HIS A 187 -15.23 -5.59 5.07
N GLN A 188 -14.81 -5.06 6.22
CA GLN A 188 -13.74 -4.09 6.30
C GLN A 188 -12.74 -4.52 7.37
N VAL A 189 -11.52 -4.83 6.94
CA VAL A 189 -10.43 -5.28 7.80
C VAL A 189 -9.35 -4.21 7.84
N ALA A 190 -8.76 -4.02 9.01
CA ALA A 190 -7.60 -3.17 9.17
C ALA A 190 -6.55 -3.76 10.10
N GLU A 191 -5.29 -3.36 9.90
CA GLU A 191 -4.12 -3.80 10.67
C GLU A 191 -3.26 -2.56 11.01
N PRO A 192 -2.72 -2.45 12.24
CA PRO A 192 -1.80 -1.37 12.61
C PRO A 192 -0.51 -1.41 11.81
N LEU A 193 0.22 -0.29 11.82
CA LEU A 193 1.60 -0.29 11.37
C LEU A 193 2.38 -1.38 12.13
N PRO A 194 3.12 -2.26 11.42
CA PRO A 194 3.99 -3.21 12.08
C PRO A 194 5.07 -2.47 12.87
N ARG A 195 5.54 -3.08 13.96
CA ARG A 195 6.45 -2.49 14.94
C ARG A 195 7.64 -1.77 14.28
N ASP A 196 8.23 -2.38 13.26
CA ASP A 196 9.39 -1.85 12.56
C ASP A 196 9.14 -0.52 11.83
N LEU A 197 7.95 -0.34 11.24
CA LEU A 197 7.54 0.93 10.62
C LEU A 197 7.03 1.93 11.65
N ALA A 198 6.38 1.46 12.72
CA ALA A 198 5.98 2.32 13.83
C ALA A 198 7.21 2.94 14.51
N ASP A 199 8.27 2.16 14.74
CA ASP A 199 9.54 2.65 15.32
C ASP A 199 10.22 3.66 14.38
N ALA A 200 10.23 3.40 13.06
CA ALA A 200 10.74 4.37 12.09
C ALA A 200 9.93 5.68 12.07
N LEU A 201 8.61 5.63 12.25
CA LEU A 201 7.77 6.82 12.36
C LEU A 201 8.00 7.58 13.67
N ARG A 202 8.26 6.88 14.79
CA ARG A 202 8.60 7.50 16.09
C ARG A 202 9.92 8.28 16.06
N ALA A 203 10.84 7.90 15.17
CA ALA A 203 12.10 8.62 14.99
C ALA A 203 11.93 10.00 14.32
N LEU A 204 10.71 10.35 13.88
CA LEU A 204 10.43 11.59 13.16
C LEU A 204 9.65 12.57 14.03
N ALA A 205 10.03 13.84 13.95
CA ALA A 205 9.34 14.94 14.62
C ALA A 205 8.22 15.49 13.74
N ALA A 206 7.01 15.62 14.27
CA ALA A 206 5.88 16.16 13.53
C ALA A 206 5.93 17.69 13.41
N CYS A 207 5.58 18.21 12.23
CA CYS A 207 5.51 19.65 11.97
C CYS A 207 4.12 20.19 12.35
N GLY A 208 4.00 20.69 13.58
CA GLY A 208 2.78 21.29 14.13
C GLY A 208 1.79 20.28 14.71
N GLU A 209 0.80 20.79 15.44
CA GLU A 209 -0.15 19.99 16.25
C GLU A 209 -0.96 19.00 15.42
N ARG A 210 -1.48 19.42 14.26
CA ARG A 210 -2.24 18.54 13.36
C ARG A 210 -1.41 17.34 12.88
N SER A 211 -0.15 17.57 12.52
CA SER A 211 0.75 16.50 12.12
C SER A 211 1.08 15.59 13.30
N ALA A 212 1.25 16.15 14.51
CA ALA A 212 1.51 15.37 15.72
C ALA A 212 0.33 14.45 16.06
N GLN A 213 -0.89 14.99 16.06
CA GLN A 213 -2.10 14.21 16.29
C GLN A 213 -2.28 13.11 15.25
N ALA A 214 -2.10 13.43 13.97
CA ALA A 214 -2.17 12.43 12.91
C ALA A 214 -1.12 11.32 13.11
N SER A 215 0.15 11.65 13.35
CA SER A 215 1.19 10.66 13.62
C SER A 215 0.85 9.78 14.82
N LEU A 216 0.33 10.35 15.92
CA LEU A 216 -0.09 9.60 17.10
C LEU A 216 -1.24 8.63 16.80
N CYS A 217 -2.26 9.06 16.04
CA CYS A 217 -3.34 8.16 15.62
C CYS A 217 -2.80 6.93 14.87
N TRP A 218 -1.81 7.13 13.99
CA TRP A 218 -1.20 6.03 13.23
C TRP A 218 -0.32 5.12 14.09
N LEU A 219 0.36 5.66 15.10
CA LEU A 219 1.16 4.90 16.05
C LEU A 219 0.31 4.07 17.03
N ASN A 220 -0.86 4.59 17.40
CA ASN A 220 -1.78 3.94 18.34
C ASN A 220 -2.76 2.98 17.68
N GLY A 221 -2.85 3.04 16.35
CA GLY A 221 -3.81 2.24 15.59
C GLY A 221 -5.23 2.82 15.52
N ASP A 222 -5.38 4.12 15.80
CA ASP A 222 -6.64 4.86 15.70
C ASP A 222 -6.83 5.46 14.29
N TRP A 223 -6.75 4.62 13.27
CA TRP A 223 -6.91 5.03 11.85
C TRP A 223 -8.38 5.25 11.44
N GLN A 224 -9.37 5.15 12.35
CA GLN A 224 -10.76 5.43 11.99
C GLN A 224 -11.00 6.91 11.59
N GLY A 225 -10.16 7.83 12.08
CA GLY A 225 -10.19 9.24 11.67
C GLY A 225 -9.82 9.47 10.20
N SER A 226 -8.94 8.65 9.62
CA SER A 226 -8.58 8.72 8.20
C SER A 226 -9.63 8.11 7.27
N ARG A 227 -10.55 7.28 7.78
CA ARG A 227 -11.65 6.66 6.99
C ARG A 227 -12.68 7.65 6.48
N ARG A 228 -12.98 8.74 7.21
CA ARG A 228 -13.93 9.79 6.78
C ARG A 228 -13.50 10.56 5.52
N LEU A 229 -12.27 10.32 5.07
CA LEU A 229 -11.66 11.02 3.94
C LEU A 229 -11.73 10.18 2.66
N CYS A 230 -12.07 8.90 2.76
CA CYS A 230 -12.42 8.02 1.64
C CYS A 230 -13.93 7.99 1.37
N SER A 231 -14.77 8.39 2.33
CA SER A 231 -16.25 8.36 2.23
C SER A 231 -16.89 9.66 1.75
N ARG A 232 -16.13 10.76 1.58
CA ARG A 232 -16.66 12.06 1.10
C ARG A 232 -16.51 12.31 -0.41
N GLY A 233 -16.23 11.28 -1.19
CA GLY A 233 -16.36 11.31 -2.63
C GLY A 233 -17.16 10.11 -3.06
N GLY A 234 -18.48 10.27 -3.21
CA GLY A 234 -19.25 9.40 -4.09
C GLY A 234 -18.57 9.47 -5.45
N ILE A 235 -17.88 8.40 -5.82
CA ILE A 235 -17.37 8.22 -7.16
C ILE A 235 -18.50 7.50 -7.89
N ALA A 236 -19.33 8.30 -8.56
CA ALA A 236 -20.18 7.81 -9.65
C ALA A 236 -19.31 7.26 -10.79
#